data_AF-A0A6J7EXR5-F1
#
_entry.id   AF-A0A6J7EXR5-F1
#
_cell.length_a   1.000
_cell.length_b   1.000
_cell.length_c   1.000
_cell.angle_alpha   90.00
_cell.angle_beta   90.00
_cell.angle_gamma   90.00
#
_symmetry.space_group_name_H-M   'P 1'
#
loop_
_entity.id
_entity.type
_entity.pdbx_description
1 polymer ?
#
loop_
_entity_poly.entity_id
_entity_poly.type
_entity_poly.pdbx_seq_one_letter_code
_entity_poly.pdbx_strand_id
1 'polypeptide(L)'
;MTDRDRDLEYELAAELRGLLLQLHRSDSDASVLRDAIAEIRTIRAGLATEPKPRWFDAIGTDGRAHLHDMNFNDGSLFRGRSNALSAGMSAEIVDLADGRRRVEARVVCNQLYEGPPHGVHGGYVAGLFDDVLGGTIRLVDGPSAVTGTLEVKYRKVTPLDTELHFVAWVDYTSGRRILSKATCHANGVLTAEAEALFIRVDMRALADRQADYRPRA
;
A
#
# COMPACT_ATOMS: atom_id res chain seq x y z
N MET A 1 -6.88 -10.35 18.77
CA MET A 1 -6.94 -8.88 18.88
C MET A 1 -8.40 -8.49 18.84
N THR A 2 -8.90 -7.76 19.83
CA THR A 2 -10.28 -7.27 19.80
C THR A 2 -10.42 -6.11 18.80
N ASP A 3 -11.64 -5.75 18.39
CA ASP A 3 -11.86 -4.56 17.54
C ASP A 3 -11.35 -3.28 18.22
N ARG A 4 -11.50 -3.20 19.54
CA ARG A 4 -10.96 -2.09 20.34
C ARG A 4 -9.45 -2.01 20.31
N ASP A 5 -8.74 -3.14 20.41
CA ASP A 5 -7.28 -3.16 20.33
C ASP A 5 -6.79 -2.72 18.94
N ARG A 6 -7.55 -3.06 17.90
CA ARG A 6 -7.26 -2.69 16.51
C ARG A 6 -7.41 -1.18 16.28
N ASP A 7 -8.47 -0.59 16.83
CA ASP A 7 -8.68 0.86 16.76
C ASP A 7 -7.55 1.62 17.46
N LEU A 8 -7.11 1.13 18.63
CA LEU A 8 -5.95 1.69 19.33
C LEU A 8 -4.65 1.53 18.54
N GLU A 9 -4.47 0.42 17.83
CA GLU A 9 -3.32 0.26 16.93
C GLU A 9 -3.35 1.26 15.78
N TYR A 10 -4.52 1.53 15.20
CA TYR A 10 -4.66 2.54 14.15
C TYR A 10 -4.38 3.95 14.68
N GLU A 11 -4.85 4.26 15.89
CA GLU A 11 -4.57 5.54 16.57
C GLU A 11 -3.08 5.71 16.83
N LEU A 12 -2.42 4.68 17.38
CA LEU A 12 -0.97 4.68 17.59
C LEU A 12 -0.21 4.86 16.27
N ALA A 13 -0.61 4.19 15.20
CA ALA A 13 0.00 4.37 13.88
C ALA A 13 -0.21 5.79 13.33
N ALA A 14 -1.33 6.45 13.63
CA ALA A 14 -1.57 7.85 13.27
C ALA A 14 -0.65 8.80 14.05
N GLU A 15 -0.47 8.60 15.36
CA GLU A 15 0.48 9.37 16.18
C GLU A 15 1.92 9.21 15.68
N LEU A 16 2.31 7.98 15.30
CA LEU A 16 3.63 7.74 14.71
C LEU A 16 3.81 8.47 13.37
N ARG A 17 2.79 8.54 12.51
CA ARG A 17 2.83 9.35 11.29
C ARG A 17 3.01 10.84 11.61
N GLY A 18 2.29 11.33 12.62
CA GLY A 18 2.42 12.70 13.11
C GLY A 18 3.83 13.02 13.58
N LEU A 19 4.42 12.13 14.39
CA LEU A 19 5.80 12.24 14.86
C LEU A 19 6.81 12.23 13.72
N LEU A 20 6.67 11.33 12.74
CA LEU A 20 7.54 11.27 11.56
C LEU A 20 7.50 12.58 10.77
N LEU A 21 6.29 13.14 10.57
CA LEU A 21 6.11 14.40 9.86
C LEU A 21 6.71 15.57 10.64
N GLN A 22 6.51 15.62 11.96
CA GLN A 22 7.08 16.65 12.81
C GLN A 22 8.61 16.62 12.79
N LEU A 23 9.21 15.43 12.81
CA LEU A 23 10.67 15.25 12.70
C LEU A 23 11.22 15.82 11.38
N HIS A 24 10.49 15.69 10.26
CA HIS A 24 10.90 16.24 8.97
C HIS A 24 10.75 17.77 8.87
N ARG A 25 9.89 18.36 9.70
CA ARG A 25 9.54 19.79 9.64
C ARG A 25 10.23 20.64 10.70
N SER A 26 10.84 20.02 11.71
CA SER A 26 11.39 20.72 12.88
C SER A 26 12.91 20.76 12.84
N ASP A 27 13.48 21.92 13.15
CA ASP A 27 14.88 22.05 13.53
C ASP A 27 14.96 22.04 15.06
N SER A 28 15.00 20.83 15.63
CA SER A 28 15.00 20.60 17.08
C SER A 28 16.42 20.54 17.63
N ASP A 29 16.64 21.15 18.79
CA ASP A 29 17.95 21.08 19.46
C ASP A 29 18.28 19.70 20.03
N ALA A 30 19.55 19.51 20.39
CA ALA A 30 20.04 18.24 20.90
C ALA A 30 19.42 17.81 22.24
N SER A 31 18.91 18.73 23.06
CA SER A 31 18.21 18.40 24.31
C SER A 31 16.89 17.72 23.99
N VAL A 32 16.06 18.37 23.18
CA VAL A 32 14.74 17.85 22.77
C VAL A 32 14.88 16.49 22.09
N LEU A 33 15.87 16.32 21.21
CA LEU A 33 16.12 15.05 20.53
C LEU A 33 16.52 13.93 21.50
N ARG A 34 17.31 14.21 22.54
CA ARG A 34 17.70 13.19 23.53
C ARG A 34 16.50 12.72 24.35
N ASP A 35 15.66 13.65 24.77
CA ASP A 35 14.46 13.34 25.56
C ASP A 35 13.48 12.49 24.73
N ALA A 36 13.21 12.90 23.48
CA ALA A 36 12.37 12.15 22.56
C ALA A 36 12.91 10.73 22.30
N ILE A 37 14.23 10.56 22.13
CA ILE A 37 14.84 9.23 21.97
C ILE A 37 14.61 8.35 23.20
N ALA A 38 14.69 8.90 24.42
CA ALA A 38 14.47 8.15 25.65
C ALA A 38 13.01 7.69 25.78
N GLU A 39 12.05 8.56 25.46
CA GLU A 39 10.63 8.23 25.46
C GLU A 39 10.28 7.17 24.41
N ILE A 40 10.75 7.34 23.17
CA ILE A 40 10.53 6.36 22.09
C ILE A 40 11.11 4.98 22.46
N ARG A 41 12.26 4.93 23.13
CA ARG A 41 12.84 3.67 23.62
C ARG A 41 11.96 2.99 24.66
N THR A 42 11.37 3.75 25.56
CA THR A 42 10.42 3.25 26.56
C THR A 42 9.16 2.70 25.89
N ILE A 43 8.57 3.45 24.95
CA ILE A 43 7.41 3.01 24.18
C ILE A 43 7.72 1.73 23.42
N ARG A 44 8.87 1.68 22.71
CA ARG A 44 9.29 0.52 21.93
C ARG A 44 9.48 -0.73 22.82
N ALA A 45 10.03 -0.56 24.02
CA ALA A 45 10.16 -1.67 24.96
C ALA A 45 8.79 -2.19 25.42
N GLY A 46 7.81 -1.30 25.65
CA GLY A 46 6.44 -1.68 26.02
C GLY A 46 5.66 -2.42 24.92
N LEU A 47 5.98 -2.16 23.64
CA LEU A 47 5.37 -2.84 22.48
C LEU A 47 5.99 -4.21 22.17
N ALA A 48 7.14 -4.54 22.76
CA ALA A 48 7.86 -5.78 22.50
C ALA A 48 7.14 -6.99 23.14
N THR A 49 6.12 -7.50 22.43
CA THR A 49 5.32 -8.66 22.82
C THR A 49 5.48 -9.79 21.78
N GLU A 50 4.70 -10.87 21.93
CA GLU A 50 4.72 -12.00 20.99
C GLU A 50 4.51 -11.53 19.53
N PRO A 51 5.29 -12.04 18.56
CA PRO A 51 5.17 -11.63 17.17
C PRO A 51 3.77 -11.91 16.60
N LYS A 52 3.24 -10.96 15.83
CA LYS A 52 2.02 -11.20 15.05
C LYS A 52 2.28 -12.29 14.00
N PRO A 53 1.32 -13.20 13.77
CA PRO A 53 1.35 -14.11 12.63
C PRO A 53 1.50 -13.34 11.32
N ARG A 54 2.18 -13.94 10.34
CA ARG A 54 2.29 -13.38 8.99
C ARG A 54 0.97 -13.60 8.28
N TRP A 55 0.59 -12.67 7.41
CA TRP A 55 -0.68 -12.77 6.67
C TRP A 55 -0.76 -14.05 5.80
N PHE A 56 0.39 -14.55 5.33
CA PHE A 56 0.46 -15.76 4.52
C PHE A 56 0.31 -17.05 5.33
N ASP A 57 0.41 -16.98 6.67
CA ASP A 57 0.12 -18.11 7.56
C ASP A 57 -1.37 -18.47 7.54
N ALA A 58 -2.23 -17.56 7.04
CA ALA A 58 -3.67 -17.73 6.89
C ALA A 58 -4.13 -18.11 5.46
N ILE A 59 -3.21 -18.46 4.56
CA ILE A 59 -3.59 -18.91 3.20
C ILE A 59 -4.29 -20.28 3.29
N GLY A 60 -5.50 -20.37 2.74
CA GLY A 60 -6.32 -21.58 2.73
C GLY A 60 -5.76 -22.68 1.82
N THR A 61 -6.36 -23.88 1.92
CA THR A 61 -6.00 -25.02 1.06
C THR A 61 -6.35 -24.82 -0.41
N ASP A 62 -7.22 -23.85 -0.73
CA ASP A 62 -7.59 -23.44 -2.08
C ASP A 62 -6.55 -22.51 -2.75
N GLY A 63 -5.43 -22.24 -2.07
CA GLY A 63 -4.35 -21.37 -2.55
C GLY A 63 -4.75 -19.89 -2.58
N ARG A 64 -5.94 -19.55 -2.10
CA ARG A 64 -6.38 -18.17 -1.93
C ARG A 64 -5.88 -17.71 -0.56
N ALA A 65 -5.24 -16.55 -0.55
CA ALA A 65 -5.28 -15.76 0.67
C ALA A 65 -6.76 -15.45 0.88
N HIS A 66 -7.37 -15.94 1.96
CA HIS A 66 -8.64 -15.40 2.39
C HIS A 66 -8.35 -13.97 2.80
N LEU A 67 -8.40 -13.04 1.84
CA LEU A 67 -8.17 -11.60 1.98
C LEU A 67 -9.11 -10.95 3.01
N HIS A 68 -10.06 -11.73 3.55
CA HIS A 68 -10.87 -11.41 4.71
C HIS A 68 -10.06 -11.39 6.02
N ASP A 69 -8.85 -11.93 6.06
CA ASP A 69 -7.92 -11.66 7.16
C ASP A 69 -7.28 -10.29 6.96
N MET A 70 -7.90 -9.33 7.64
CA MET A 70 -7.67 -7.88 7.68
C MET A 70 -6.19 -7.47 7.80
N ASN A 71 -5.30 -8.37 8.23
CA ASN A 71 -3.88 -8.10 8.47
C ASN A 71 -3.08 -7.70 7.21
N PHE A 72 -3.40 -8.21 6.01
CA PHE A 72 -2.62 -7.86 4.81
C PHE A 72 -2.79 -6.38 4.43
N ASN A 73 -4.04 -5.93 4.34
CA ASN A 73 -4.32 -4.54 3.98
C ASN A 73 -3.90 -3.59 5.09
N ASP A 74 -4.12 -3.94 6.37
CA ASP A 74 -3.79 -3.10 7.52
C ASP A 74 -2.29 -2.83 7.68
N GLY A 75 -1.46 -3.80 7.30
CA GLY A 75 0.00 -3.67 7.27
C GLY A 75 0.58 -3.11 5.96
N SER A 76 -0.22 -2.89 4.92
CA SER A 76 0.25 -2.41 3.62
C SER A 76 1.01 -1.07 3.74
N LEU A 77 2.09 -0.94 2.98
CA LEU A 77 2.89 0.29 2.88
C LEU A 77 2.14 1.46 2.23
N PHE A 78 1.01 1.21 1.56
CA PHE A 78 0.30 2.22 0.76
C PHE A 78 -1.09 2.56 1.29
N ARG A 79 -1.82 1.54 1.77
CA ARG A 79 -3.20 1.68 2.32
C ARG A 79 -3.33 1.31 3.79
N GLY A 80 -2.28 0.74 4.39
CA GLY A 80 -2.38 0.14 5.71
C GLY A 80 -2.57 1.15 6.83
N ARG A 81 -3.65 0.99 7.59
CA ARG A 81 -3.97 1.87 8.73
C ARG A 81 -3.04 1.66 9.91
N SER A 82 -2.55 0.43 10.12
CA SER A 82 -1.57 0.10 11.17
C SER A 82 -0.13 0.38 10.76
N ASN A 83 0.14 0.67 9.48
CA ASN A 83 1.50 0.93 9.00
C ASN A 83 1.81 2.44 9.05
N ALA A 84 2.70 2.86 9.96
CA ALA A 84 3.09 4.26 10.12
C ALA A 84 3.85 4.85 8.92
N LEU A 85 4.28 4.05 7.94
CA LEU A 85 4.86 4.53 6.67
C LEU A 85 3.82 4.74 5.57
N SER A 86 2.60 4.23 5.76
CA SER A 86 1.51 4.32 4.79
C SER A 86 0.88 5.71 4.77
N ALA A 87 0.64 6.22 3.57
CA ALA A 87 -0.13 7.45 3.33
C ALA A 87 -1.64 7.25 3.57
N GLY A 88 -2.08 6.02 3.83
CA GLY A 88 -3.47 5.72 4.18
C GLY A 88 -4.41 5.77 2.98
N MET A 89 -3.98 5.30 1.81
CA MET A 89 -4.80 5.28 0.60
C MET A 89 -6.08 4.47 0.83
N SER A 90 -7.24 5.11 0.65
CA SER A 90 -8.53 4.43 0.61
C SER A 90 -8.77 3.91 -0.80
N ALA A 91 -9.42 2.75 -0.94
CA ALA A 91 -9.89 2.29 -2.25
C ALA A 91 -11.20 1.52 -2.16
N GLU A 92 -11.97 1.60 -3.23
CA GLU A 92 -13.28 0.98 -3.39
C GLU A 92 -13.44 0.39 -4.79
N ILE A 93 -14.29 -0.63 -4.91
CA ILE A 93 -14.73 -1.14 -6.22
C ILE A 93 -16.00 -0.37 -6.59
N VAL A 94 -16.02 0.18 -7.80
CA VAL A 94 -17.14 0.95 -8.33
C VAL A 94 -17.75 0.19 -9.51
N ASP A 95 -19.07 -0.07 -9.42
CA ASP A 95 -19.88 -0.60 -10.51
C ASP A 95 -20.32 0.55 -11.43
N LEU A 96 -20.07 0.40 -12.74
CA LEU A 96 -20.45 1.36 -13.77
C LEU A 96 -21.81 1.00 -14.37
N ALA A 97 -22.49 2.00 -14.94
CA ALA A 97 -23.83 1.82 -15.54
C ALA A 97 -23.85 0.81 -16.72
N ASP A 98 -22.71 0.58 -17.35
CA ASP A 98 -22.55 -0.39 -18.45
C ASP A 98 -22.19 -1.82 -17.97
N GLY A 99 -22.25 -2.06 -16.66
CA GLY A 99 -21.95 -3.36 -16.04
C GLY A 99 -20.45 -3.63 -15.85
N ARG A 100 -19.56 -2.73 -16.28
CA ARG A 100 -18.12 -2.84 -15.98
C ARG A 100 -17.84 -2.42 -14.54
N ARG A 101 -16.71 -2.87 -14.01
CA ARG A 101 -16.22 -2.51 -12.68
C ARG A 101 -14.83 -1.90 -12.76
N ARG A 102 -14.52 -0.99 -11.83
CA ARG A 102 -13.19 -0.39 -11.68
C ARG A 102 -12.82 -0.26 -10.20
N VAL A 103 -11.55 -0.02 -9.92
CA VAL A 103 -11.07 0.38 -8.60
C VAL A 103 -10.85 1.88 -8.62
N GLU A 104 -11.39 2.56 -7.62
CA GLU A 104 -11.06 3.97 -7.35
C GLU A 104 -10.33 4.06 -6.03
N ALA A 105 -9.31 4.92 -5.97
CA ALA A 105 -8.55 5.14 -4.75
C ALA A 105 -8.23 6.62 -4.54
N ARG A 106 -8.15 7.03 -3.28
CA ARG A 106 -7.87 8.41 -2.86
C ARG A 106 -6.80 8.45 -1.78
N VAL A 107 -5.85 9.36 -1.91
CA VAL A 107 -4.75 9.55 -0.95
C VAL A 107 -4.26 10.99 -0.98
N VAL A 108 -3.81 11.50 0.18
CA VAL A 108 -3.09 12.76 0.29
C VAL A 108 -1.66 12.44 0.73
N CYS A 109 -0.69 12.79 -0.10
CA CYS A 109 0.73 12.61 0.20
C CYS A 109 1.30 13.92 0.76
N ASN A 110 1.63 13.94 2.05
CA ASN A 110 2.34 15.05 2.67
C ASN A 110 3.86 14.97 2.43
N GLN A 111 4.60 15.90 3.03
CA GLN A 111 6.05 16.05 2.89
C GLN A 111 6.88 14.77 3.20
N LEU A 112 6.37 13.80 3.96
CA LEU A 112 7.05 12.51 4.16
C LEU A 112 7.30 11.75 2.85
N TYR A 113 6.51 12.05 1.82
CA TYR A 113 6.55 11.41 0.52
C TYR A 113 7.13 12.32 -0.56
N GLU A 114 7.75 13.44 -0.18
CA GLU A 114 8.37 14.39 -1.10
C GLU A 114 9.56 13.76 -1.84
N GLY A 115 9.72 14.07 -3.13
CA GLY A 115 10.88 13.72 -3.91
C GLY A 115 11.43 14.92 -4.66
N PRO A 116 10.84 15.31 -5.81
CA PRO A 116 11.11 16.60 -6.41
C PRO A 116 10.46 17.73 -5.59
N PRO A 117 10.90 18.99 -5.74
CA PRO A 117 10.30 20.13 -5.06
C PRO A 117 8.77 20.16 -5.24
N HIS A 118 8.02 20.18 -4.13
CA HIS A 118 6.55 20.23 -4.09
C HIS A 118 5.84 19.01 -4.71
N GLY A 119 6.57 17.93 -5.01
CA GLY A 119 6.04 16.76 -5.68
C GLY A 119 6.28 15.47 -4.91
N VAL A 120 5.34 14.55 -5.04
CA VAL A 120 5.47 13.18 -4.52
C VAL A 120 6.61 12.48 -5.23
N HIS A 121 7.45 11.77 -4.48
CA HIS A 121 8.54 10.98 -5.00
C HIS A 121 8.02 9.96 -6.02
N GLY A 122 8.61 9.94 -7.22
CA GLY A 122 8.13 9.09 -8.32
C GLY A 122 8.05 7.60 -7.93
N GLY A 123 9.03 7.11 -7.16
CA GLY A 123 9.00 5.74 -6.62
C GLY A 123 7.82 5.45 -5.69
N TYR A 124 7.36 6.45 -4.91
CA TYR A 124 6.16 6.28 -4.07
C TYR A 124 4.89 6.27 -4.91
N VAL A 125 4.79 7.14 -5.93
CA VAL A 125 3.70 7.12 -6.92
C VAL A 125 3.63 5.78 -7.65
N ALA A 126 4.77 5.18 -8.02
CA ALA A 126 4.80 3.86 -8.64
C ALA A 126 4.28 2.77 -7.69
N GLY A 127 4.64 2.83 -6.40
CA GLY A 127 4.10 1.93 -5.38
C GLY A 127 2.59 2.09 -5.15
N LEU A 128 2.08 3.32 -5.15
CA LEU A 128 0.63 3.58 -5.12
C LEU A 128 -0.06 2.95 -6.34
N PHE A 129 0.52 3.07 -7.54
CA PHE A 129 -0.01 2.42 -8.73
C PHE A 129 -0.03 0.89 -8.59
N ASP A 130 1.06 0.27 -8.12
CA ASP A 130 1.12 -1.18 -7.90
C ASP A 130 -0.03 -1.65 -6.99
N ASP A 131 -0.27 -0.93 -5.91
CA ASP A 131 -1.29 -1.28 -4.91
C ASP A 131 -2.73 -1.03 -5.42
N VAL A 132 -3.00 0.05 -6.17
CA VAL A 132 -4.32 0.27 -6.81
C VAL A 132 -4.57 -0.73 -7.93
N LEU A 133 -3.57 -0.98 -8.80
CA LEU A 133 -3.65 -1.95 -9.89
C LEU A 133 -3.81 -3.37 -9.34
N GLY A 134 -3.15 -3.72 -8.23
CA GLY A 134 -3.35 -5.01 -7.56
C GLY A 134 -4.79 -5.22 -7.10
N GLY A 135 -5.50 -4.14 -6.76
CA GLY A 135 -6.93 -4.16 -6.46
C GLY A 135 -7.79 -4.69 -7.62
N THR A 136 -7.36 -4.51 -8.88
CA THR A 136 -8.15 -4.94 -10.04
C THR A 136 -8.19 -6.46 -10.21
N ILE A 137 -7.29 -7.21 -9.55
CA ILE A 137 -7.32 -8.68 -9.51
C ILE A 137 -8.66 -9.17 -8.94
N ARG A 138 -9.27 -8.42 -8.01
CA ARG A 138 -10.58 -8.73 -7.43
C ARG A 138 -11.75 -8.58 -8.42
N LEU A 139 -11.52 -7.96 -9.58
CA LEU A 139 -12.55 -7.73 -10.60
C LEU A 139 -12.72 -8.92 -11.54
N VAL A 140 -11.81 -9.91 -11.48
CA VAL A 140 -11.80 -11.08 -12.37
C VAL A 140 -11.81 -12.38 -11.56
N ASP A 141 -12.46 -13.40 -12.10
CA ASP A 141 -12.51 -14.71 -11.45
C ASP A 141 -11.16 -15.44 -11.58
N GLY A 142 -10.74 -16.09 -10.49
CA GLY A 142 -9.57 -16.95 -10.50
C GLY A 142 -8.78 -16.93 -9.19
N PRO A 143 -7.59 -17.58 -9.19
CA PRO A 143 -6.65 -17.46 -8.09
C PRO A 143 -6.04 -16.05 -8.02
N SER A 144 -5.33 -15.78 -6.94
CA SER A 144 -4.57 -14.53 -6.78
C SER A 144 -3.50 -14.38 -7.88
N ALA A 145 -2.99 -13.17 -8.03
CA ALA A 145 -1.93 -12.86 -8.95
C ALA A 145 -0.88 -11.95 -8.30
N VAL A 146 0.33 -11.98 -8.84
CA VAL A 146 1.45 -11.13 -8.43
C VAL A 146 1.85 -10.22 -9.59
N THR A 147 2.41 -9.06 -9.27
CA THR A 147 2.93 -8.12 -10.28
C THR A 147 4.08 -8.79 -11.04
N GLY A 148 3.94 -8.92 -12.35
CA GLY A 148 5.00 -9.38 -13.25
C GLY A 148 5.76 -8.20 -13.84
N THR A 149 5.04 -7.20 -14.36
CA THR A 149 5.62 -5.93 -14.82
C THR A 149 4.75 -4.76 -14.40
N LEU A 150 5.38 -3.61 -14.18
CA LEU A 150 4.74 -2.33 -13.93
C LEU A 150 5.45 -1.25 -14.76
N GLU A 151 4.71 -0.57 -15.64
CA GLU A 151 5.17 0.59 -16.41
C GLU A 151 4.42 1.83 -15.93
N VAL A 152 5.14 2.89 -15.58
CA VAL A 152 4.55 4.16 -15.12
C VAL A 152 5.03 5.30 -16.03
N LYS A 153 4.09 6.10 -16.53
CA LYS A 153 4.34 7.30 -17.33
C LYS A 153 3.98 8.53 -16.50
N TYR A 154 4.99 9.29 -16.10
CA TYR A 154 4.81 10.58 -15.42
C TYR A 154 4.53 11.66 -16.47
N ARG A 155 3.33 12.24 -16.40
CA ARG A 155 2.84 13.27 -17.34
C ARG A 155 3.08 14.68 -16.82
N LYS A 156 2.91 14.88 -15.51
CA LYS A 156 3.17 16.11 -14.77
C LYS A 156 3.67 15.77 -13.36
N VAL A 157 4.22 16.74 -12.66
CA VAL A 157 4.54 16.59 -11.23
C VAL A 157 3.26 16.23 -10.49
N THR A 158 3.29 15.14 -9.74
CA THR A 158 2.22 14.76 -8.81
C THR A 158 2.37 15.60 -7.55
N PRO A 159 1.44 16.51 -7.23
CA PRO A 159 1.62 17.48 -6.14
C PRO A 159 1.51 16.83 -4.75
N LEU A 160 2.24 17.41 -3.79
CA LEU A 160 2.04 17.15 -2.36
C LEU A 160 0.77 17.84 -1.83
N ASP A 161 0.32 17.41 -0.65
CA ASP A 161 -0.76 18.01 0.14
C ASP A 161 -2.07 18.27 -0.66
N THR A 162 -2.26 17.49 -1.72
CA THR A 162 -3.39 17.54 -2.64
C THR A 162 -3.99 16.13 -2.73
N GLU A 163 -5.31 16.03 -2.77
CA GLU A 163 -5.96 14.74 -3.00
C GLU A 163 -5.61 14.20 -4.39
N LEU A 164 -5.01 13.02 -4.39
CA LEU A 164 -4.72 12.24 -5.58
C LEU A 164 -5.83 11.21 -5.77
N HIS A 165 -6.44 11.23 -6.95
CA HIS A 165 -7.48 10.28 -7.34
C HIS A 165 -6.93 9.29 -8.36
N PHE A 166 -6.90 8.02 -7.98
CA PHE A 166 -6.50 6.93 -8.86
C PHE A 166 -7.73 6.19 -9.37
N VAL A 167 -7.71 5.84 -10.65
CA VAL A 167 -8.74 5.01 -11.29
C VAL A 167 -8.06 3.89 -12.04
N ALA A 168 -8.38 2.63 -11.70
CA ALA A 168 -7.79 1.45 -12.32
C ALA A 168 -8.85 0.46 -12.80
N TRP A 169 -8.57 -0.21 -13.92
CA TRP A 169 -9.46 -1.19 -14.52
C TRP A 169 -8.67 -2.33 -15.17
N VAL A 170 -9.33 -3.46 -15.36
CA VAL A 170 -8.79 -4.57 -16.16
C VAL A 170 -8.95 -4.23 -17.64
N ASP A 171 -7.84 -4.25 -18.38
CA ASP A 171 -7.83 -4.01 -19.83
C ASP A 171 -8.14 -5.31 -20.58
N TYR A 172 -7.43 -6.40 -20.26
CA TYR A 172 -7.75 -7.73 -20.75
C TYR A 172 -7.21 -8.85 -19.85
N THR A 173 -7.73 -10.06 -20.04
CA THR A 173 -7.18 -11.29 -19.44
C THR A 173 -6.89 -12.34 -20.50
N SER A 174 -5.81 -13.10 -20.33
CA SER A 174 -5.43 -14.20 -21.23
C SER A 174 -4.66 -15.28 -20.47
N GLY A 175 -5.32 -16.42 -20.24
CA GLY A 175 -4.75 -17.53 -19.46
C GLY A 175 -4.37 -17.10 -18.04
N ARG A 176 -3.05 -17.07 -17.76
CA ARG A 176 -2.51 -16.63 -16.45
C ARG A 176 -2.22 -15.13 -16.37
N ARG A 177 -2.40 -14.39 -17.46
CA ARG A 177 -2.07 -12.97 -17.57
C ARG A 177 -3.30 -12.11 -17.35
N ILE A 178 -3.18 -11.09 -16.51
CA ILE A 178 -4.18 -10.04 -16.31
C ILE A 178 -3.47 -8.72 -16.60
N LEU A 179 -3.86 -8.02 -17.65
CA LEU A 179 -3.37 -6.68 -17.94
C LEU A 179 -4.35 -5.66 -17.36
N SER A 180 -3.82 -4.72 -16.58
CA SER A 180 -4.59 -3.66 -15.94
C SER A 180 -3.97 -2.31 -16.23
N LYS A 181 -4.81 -1.27 -16.31
CA LYS A 181 -4.40 0.10 -16.53
C LYS A 181 -4.93 0.99 -15.42
N ALA A 182 -4.20 2.06 -15.12
CA ALA A 182 -4.58 3.04 -14.13
C ALA A 182 -4.17 4.46 -14.52
N THR A 183 -4.90 5.42 -13.98
CA THR A 183 -4.62 6.86 -14.10
C THR A 183 -4.57 7.48 -12.71
N CYS A 184 -3.74 8.51 -12.52
CA CYS A 184 -3.66 9.33 -11.32
C CYS A 184 -3.95 10.79 -11.69
N HIS A 185 -4.91 11.39 -11.00
CA HIS A 185 -5.35 12.76 -11.19
C HIS A 185 -5.16 13.58 -9.92
N ALA A 186 -4.76 14.83 -10.06
CA ALA A 186 -4.79 15.83 -8.99
C ALA A 186 -5.58 17.04 -9.49
N ASN A 187 -6.64 17.43 -8.77
CA ASN A 187 -7.56 18.50 -9.19
C ASN A 187 -8.08 18.32 -10.64
N GLY A 188 -8.39 17.07 -11.03
CA GLY A 188 -8.82 16.70 -12.38
C GLY A 188 -7.72 16.61 -13.43
N VAL A 189 -6.49 17.05 -13.13
CA VAL A 189 -5.36 17.01 -14.06
C VAL A 189 -4.66 15.65 -13.98
N LEU A 190 -4.47 14.97 -15.12
CA LEU A 190 -3.68 13.75 -15.22
C LEU A 190 -2.20 14.05 -14.89
N THR A 191 -1.69 13.47 -13.80
CA THR A 191 -0.30 13.62 -13.38
C THR A 191 0.54 12.41 -13.76
N ALA A 192 -0.03 11.21 -13.71
CA ALA A 192 0.63 9.99 -14.15
C ALA A 192 -0.39 8.93 -14.60
N GLU A 193 0.08 7.95 -15.35
CA GLU A 193 -0.69 6.76 -15.74
C GLU A 193 0.21 5.53 -15.69
N ALA A 194 -0.39 4.35 -15.57
CA ALA A 194 0.35 3.11 -15.43
C ALA A 194 -0.34 1.93 -16.11
N GLU A 195 0.47 0.95 -16.49
CA GLU A 195 0.04 -0.37 -16.95
C GLU A 195 0.78 -1.44 -16.14
N ALA A 196 0.05 -2.45 -15.69
CA ALA A 196 0.64 -3.59 -15.00
C ALA A 196 0.16 -4.92 -15.59
N LEU A 197 1.11 -5.84 -15.75
CA LEU A 197 0.85 -7.23 -16.07
C LEU A 197 0.93 -8.05 -14.80
N PHE A 198 -0.21 -8.59 -14.35
CA PHE A 198 -0.26 -9.53 -13.25
C PHE A 198 -0.24 -10.98 -13.75
N ILE A 199 0.44 -11.83 -12.99
CA ILE A 199 0.56 -13.26 -13.28
C ILE A 199 -0.14 -14.05 -12.18
N ARG A 200 -1.15 -14.82 -12.56
CA ARG A 200 -1.86 -15.74 -11.67
C ARG A 200 -0.89 -16.78 -11.10
N VAL A 201 -0.95 -16.96 -9.78
CA VAL A 201 -0.11 -17.88 -9.01
C VAL A 201 -0.92 -18.53 -7.89
N ASP A 202 -0.47 -19.71 -7.48
CA ASP A 202 -0.85 -20.30 -6.20
C ASP A 202 0.00 -19.64 -5.10
N MET A 203 -0.65 -18.92 -4.17
CA MET A 203 0.04 -18.17 -3.13
C MET A 203 0.69 -19.08 -2.09
N ARG A 204 0.14 -20.28 -1.86
CA ARG A 204 0.73 -21.26 -0.94
C ARG A 204 2.01 -21.82 -1.53
N ALA A 205 1.94 -22.29 -2.77
CA ALA A 205 3.12 -22.77 -3.48
C ALA A 205 4.19 -21.67 -3.67
N LEU A 206 3.79 -20.39 -3.71
CA LEU A 206 4.73 -19.27 -3.69
C LEU A 206 5.39 -19.11 -2.31
N ALA A 207 4.62 -19.13 -1.23
CA ALA A 207 5.12 -19.02 0.14
C ALA A 207 6.12 -20.14 0.47
N ASP A 208 5.77 -21.40 0.16
CA ASP A 208 6.63 -22.56 0.40
C ASP A 208 7.98 -22.44 -0.33
N ARG A 209 7.95 -22.03 -1.62
CA ARG A 209 9.18 -21.81 -2.40
C ARG A 209 10.06 -20.68 -1.86
N GLN A 210 9.47 -19.66 -1.24
CA GLN A 210 10.22 -18.54 -0.66
C GLN A 210 10.81 -18.91 0.70
N ALA A 211 10.14 -19.75 1.49
CA ALA A 211 10.71 -20.31 2.72
C ALA A 211 11.99 -21.12 2.43
N ASP A 212 12.01 -21.82 1.29
CA ASP A 212 13.16 -22.60 0.83
C ASP A 212 14.18 -21.79 0.00
N TYR A 213 13.96 -20.49 -0.22
CA TYR A 213 14.83 -19.67 -1.07
C TYR A 213 16.24 -19.58 -0.47
N ARG A 214 17.21 -20.16 -1.19
CA ARG A 214 18.63 -19.88 -0.98
C ARG A 214 19.12 -18.94 -2.07
N PRO A 215 19.78 -17.82 -1.72
CA PRO A 215 20.35 -16.93 -2.73
C PRO A 215 21.28 -17.74 -3.63
N ARG A 216 21.09 -17.63 -4.94
CA ARG A 216 22.06 -18.15 -5.89
C ARG A 216 23.35 -17.36 -5.70
N ALA A 217 24.44 -18.07 -5.40
CA ALA A 217 25.78 -17.51 -5.29
C ALA A 217 26.23 -16.87 -6.61
#